data_AF-A0A662JVI9-F1
#
_entry.id   AF-A0A662JVI9-F1
#
_cell.length_a   1.000
_cell.length_b   1.000
_cell.length_c   1.000
_cell.angle_alpha   90.00
_cell.angle_beta   90.00
_cell.angle_gamma   90.00
#
_symmetry.space_group_name_H-M   'P 1'
#
loop_
_entity.id
_entity.type
_entity.pdbx_description
1 polymer ?
#
loop_
_entity_poly.entity_id
_entity_poly.type
_entity_poly.pdbx_seq_one_letter_code
_entity_poly.pdbx_strand_id
1 'polypeptide(L)'
;MNMIAIVDLGIGNLANVRKALGGIITSDPYKIERAEKIVLPGVGNFGAVMEKLEPLRGVILDAINDGKPFLGICLGLQLLFEESEESPGSRGLGMFEGKVVRFRGVRTPHIGWNQVWQKKECKLFEGIKEGAYFYFVHSYYADPQDESIIAG
;
A
#
# COMPACT_ATOMS: atom_id res chain seq x y z
N MET A 1 1.18 1.56 24.65
CA MET A 1 1.37 2.71 23.74
C MET A 1 1.20 2.18 22.34
N ASN A 2 0.31 2.80 21.56
CA ASN A 2 -0.02 2.39 20.19
C ASN A 2 1.18 2.46 19.24
N MET A 3 1.98 1.39 19.19
CA MET A 3 3.16 1.32 18.35
C MET A 3 2.77 1.03 16.90
N ILE A 4 3.14 1.94 16.00
CA ILE A 4 3.03 1.75 14.55
C ILE A 4 4.40 1.30 14.03
N ALA A 5 4.45 0.18 13.32
CA ALA A 5 5.62 -0.23 12.55
C ALA A 5 5.51 0.30 11.12
N ILE A 6 6.45 1.16 10.72
CA ILE A 6 6.67 1.57 9.34
C ILE A 6 7.73 0.65 8.76
N VAL A 7 7.33 -0.22 7.84
CA VAL A 7 8.21 -1.24 7.27
C VAL A 7 9.31 -0.58 6.45
N ASP A 8 10.56 -0.89 6.79
CA ASP A 8 11.74 -0.40 6.11
C ASP A 8 12.27 -1.45 5.13
N LEU A 9 12.15 -1.17 3.84
CA LEU A 9 12.73 -1.98 2.76
C LEU A 9 13.97 -1.29 2.14
N GLY A 10 14.52 -0.27 2.80
CA GLY A 10 15.60 0.56 2.29
C GLY A 10 15.20 1.48 1.13
N ILE A 11 13.90 1.65 0.91
CA ILE A 11 13.32 2.45 -0.17
C ILE A 11 12.05 3.17 0.33
N GLY A 12 11.68 4.26 -0.36
CA GLY A 12 10.46 4.99 -0.06
C GLY A 12 10.66 6.21 0.83
N ASN A 13 9.57 6.92 1.04
CA ASN A 13 9.55 8.20 1.74
C ASN A 13 9.36 8.05 3.26
N LEU A 14 10.16 7.17 3.88
CA LEU A 14 9.96 6.71 5.26
C LEU A 14 9.96 7.86 6.28
N ALA A 15 10.85 8.83 6.10
CA ALA A 15 10.96 9.97 7.01
C ALA A 15 9.68 10.82 7.05
N ASN A 16 9.05 11.07 5.89
CA ASN A 16 7.80 11.83 5.83
C ASN A 16 6.60 11.00 6.32
N VAL A 17 6.56 9.70 6.02
CA VAL A 17 5.53 8.81 6.57
C VAL A 17 5.60 8.79 8.10
N ARG A 18 6.80 8.64 8.68
CA ARG A 18 7.01 8.73 10.12
C ARG A 18 6.65 10.10 10.69
N LYS A 19 6.95 11.18 9.98
CA LYS A 19 6.57 12.54 10.41
C LYS A 19 5.05 12.71 10.45
N ALA A 20 4.32 12.12 9.52
CA ALA A 20 2.87 12.22 9.42
C ALA A 20 2.12 11.30 10.41
N LEU A 21 2.59 10.06 10.57
CA LEU A 21 1.89 9.02 11.34
C LEU A 21 2.51 8.73 12.71
N GLY A 22 3.74 9.16 12.96
CA GLY A 22 4.53 8.71 14.10
C GLY A 22 5.07 7.27 13.90
N GLY A 23 5.42 6.60 15.01
CA GLY A 23 5.85 5.21 15.00
C GLY A 23 7.36 4.99 14.78
N ILE A 24 7.73 3.72 14.61
CA ILE A 24 9.10 3.27 14.41
C ILE A 24 9.32 2.83 12.96
N ILE A 25 10.43 3.24 12.37
CA ILE A 25 10.90 2.69 11.09
C ILE A 25 11.71 1.43 11.42
N THR A 26 11.33 0.30 10.84
CA THR A 26 11.95 -0.98 11.19
C THR A 26 11.84 -2.01 10.07
N SER A 27 12.91 -2.79 9.91
CA SER A 27 12.95 -4.02 9.11
C SER A 27 13.02 -5.27 9.99
N ASP A 28 12.93 -5.12 11.32
CA ASP A 28 12.96 -6.21 12.29
C ASP A 28 11.60 -6.92 12.37
N PRO A 29 11.50 -8.21 12.00
CA PRO A 29 10.25 -8.98 12.02
C PRO A 29 9.57 -8.96 13.39
N TYR A 30 10.35 -9.04 14.48
CA TYR A 30 9.80 -9.09 15.83
C TYR A 30 9.13 -7.77 16.24
N LYS A 31 9.68 -6.64 15.78
CA LYS A 31 9.04 -5.33 16.00
C LYS A 31 7.78 -5.16 15.17
N ILE A 32 7.76 -5.70 13.94
CA ILE A 32 6.57 -5.68 13.07
C ILE A 32 5.45 -6.54 13.68
N GLU A 33 5.79 -7.74 14.12
CA GLU A 33 4.88 -8.67 14.81
C GLU A 33 4.25 -8.05 16.06
N ARG A 34 5.04 -7.33 16.87
CA ARG A 34 4.56 -6.71 18.12
C ARG A 34 3.90 -5.35 17.95
N ALA A 35 4.00 -4.73 16.78
CA ALA A 35 3.32 -3.46 16.53
C ALA A 35 1.81 -3.65 16.53
N GLU A 36 1.07 -2.63 16.95
CA GLU A 36 -0.40 -2.63 16.91
C GLU A 36 -0.96 -2.29 15.53
N LYS A 37 -0.16 -1.61 14.70
CA LYS A 37 -0.52 -1.23 13.32
C LYS A 37 0.71 -1.32 12.44
N ILE A 38 0.52 -1.65 11.17
CA ILE A 38 1.59 -1.75 10.18
C ILE A 38 1.32 -0.76 9.05
N VAL A 39 2.36 -0.05 8.65
CA VAL A 39 2.36 0.80 7.46
C VAL A 39 3.44 0.27 6.52
N LEU A 40 3.02 -0.10 5.31
CA LEU A 40 3.90 -0.50 4.22
C LEU A 40 3.94 0.62 3.18
N PRO A 41 4.90 1.54 3.25
CA PRO A 41 5.15 2.47 2.16
C PRO A 41 5.91 1.78 1.03
N GLY A 42 5.71 2.22 -0.21
CA GLY A 42 6.50 1.72 -1.33
C GLY A 42 6.66 2.74 -2.45
N VAL A 43 7.83 2.73 -3.08
CA VAL A 43 8.13 3.44 -4.34
C VAL A 43 9.00 2.54 -5.20
N GLY A 44 8.98 2.73 -6.52
CA GLY A 44 9.81 1.97 -7.44
C GLY A 44 9.03 0.87 -8.16
N ASN A 45 9.71 -0.24 -8.46
CA ASN A 45 9.20 -1.34 -9.28
C ASN A 45 8.64 -2.48 -8.43
N PHE A 46 7.45 -2.98 -8.78
CA PHE A 46 6.74 -4.04 -8.07
C PHE A 46 7.60 -5.26 -7.72
N GLY A 47 8.24 -5.88 -8.72
CA GLY A 47 9.05 -7.09 -8.51
C GLY A 47 10.25 -6.84 -7.61
N ALA A 48 11.00 -5.76 -7.86
CA ALA A 48 12.16 -5.39 -7.05
C ALA A 48 11.81 -5.11 -5.59
N VAL A 49 10.61 -4.56 -5.31
CA VAL A 49 10.16 -4.34 -3.94
C VAL A 49 9.66 -5.64 -3.30
N MET A 50 8.98 -6.51 -4.06
CA MET A 50 8.59 -7.84 -3.55
C MET A 50 9.80 -8.68 -3.14
N GLU A 51 10.90 -8.66 -3.90
CA GLU A 51 12.14 -9.35 -3.53
C GLU A 51 12.68 -8.89 -2.17
N LYS A 52 12.60 -7.59 -1.88
CA LYS A 52 13.02 -7.01 -0.60
C LYS A 52 12.03 -7.30 0.53
N LEU A 53 10.74 -7.42 0.21
CA LEU A 53 9.68 -7.73 1.15
C LEU A 53 9.67 -9.20 1.55
N GLU A 54 10.17 -10.09 0.69
CA GLU A 54 10.05 -11.55 0.85
C GLU A 54 10.51 -12.06 2.23
N PRO A 55 11.63 -11.60 2.83
CA PRO A 55 12.01 -12.01 4.19
C PRO A 55 11.01 -11.62 5.29
N LEU A 56 10.16 -10.62 5.03
CA LEU A 56 9.12 -10.11 5.92
C LEU A 56 7.71 -10.57 5.54
N ARG A 57 7.57 -11.34 4.44
CA ARG A 57 6.29 -11.78 3.90
C ARG A 57 5.42 -12.47 4.95
N GLY A 58 5.99 -13.47 5.64
CA GLY A 58 5.28 -14.25 6.66
C GLY A 58 4.70 -13.36 7.75
N VAL A 59 5.54 -12.59 8.44
CA VAL A 59 5.10 -11.73 9.55
C VAL A 59 4.08 -10.67 9.14
N ILE A 60 4.16 -10.17 7.90
CA ILE A 60 3.19 -9.21 7.38
C ILE A 60 1.85 -9.89 7.10
N LEU A 61 1.85 -11.04 6.42
CA LEU A 61 0.63 -11.79 6.13
C LEU A 61 -0.05 -12.26 7.42
N ASP A 62 0.71 -12.82 8.35
CA ASP A 62 0.19 -13.26 9.66
C ASP A 62 -0.48 -12.09 10.38
N ALA A 63 0.18 -10.92 10.44
CA ALA A 63 -0.39 -9.75 11.07
C ALA A 63 -1.68 -9.26 10.38
N ILE A 64 -1.75 -9.26 9.04
CA ILE A 64 -2.96 -8.88 8.31
C ILE A 64 -4.10 -9.88 8.58
N ASN A 65 -3.79 -11.18 8.55
CA ASN A 65 -4.76 -12.25 8.78
C ASN A 65 -5.29 -12.25 10.23
N ASP A 66 -4.47 -11.85 11.19
CA ASP A 66 -4.86 -11.64 12.59
C ASP A 66 -5.72 -10.37 12.79
N GLY A 67 -6.04 -9.64 11.71
CA GLY A 67 -6.88 -8.44 11.75
C GLY A 67 -6.15 -7.19 12.21
N LYS A 68 -4.81 -7.20 12.24
CA LYS A 68 -4.04 -6.01 12.59
C LYS A 68 -4.26 -4.92 11.53
N PRO A 69 -4.56 -3.67 11.92
CA PRO A 69 -4.69 -2.59 10.95
C PRO A 69 -3.42 -2.41 10.12
N PHE A 70 -3.59 -2.50 8.80
CA PHE A 70 -2.54 -2.40 7.81
C PHE A 70 -2.84 -1.26 6.83
N LEU A 71 -1.83 -0.45 6.52
CA LEU A 71 -1.90 0.62 5.53
C LEU A 71 -0.79 0.47 4.49
N GLY A 72 -1.16 0.08 3.26
CA GLY A 72 -0.28 0.15 2.10
C GLY A 72 -0.33 1.54 1.45
N ILE A 73 0.82 2.15 1.17
CA ILE A 73 0.89 3.47 0.53
C ILE A 73 1.58 3.35 -0.84
N CYS A 74 0.90 3.85 -1.88
CA CYS A 74 1.35 3.81 -3.28
C CYS A 74 1.68 2.37 -3.71
N LEU A 75 2.95 2.03 -3.95
CA LEU A 75 3.34 0.68 -4.29
C LEU A 75 3.01 -0.31 -3.17
N GLY A 76 3.09 0.09 -1.89
CA GLY A 76 2.72 -0.79 -0.79
C GLY A 76 1.25 -1.25 -0.80
N LEU A 77 0.34 -0.47 -1.40
CA LEU A 77 -1.03 -0.90 -1.68
C LEU A 77 -1.07 -1.89 -2.85
N GLN A 78 -0.32 -1.63 -3.91
CA GLN A 78 -0.24 -2.50 -5.09
C GLN A 78 0.28 -3.90 -4.71
N LEU A 79 1.26 -3.99 -3.80
CA LEU A 79 1.81 -5.28 -3.34
C LEU A 79 0.79 -6.19 -2.66
N LEU A 80 -0.37 -5.67 -2.23
CA LEU A 80 -1.45 -6.48 -1.66
C LEU A 80 -2.17 -7.35 -2.71
N PHE A 81 -2.01 -7.05 -4.00
CA PHE A 81 -2.59 -7.82 -5.09
C PHE A 81 -1.71 -9.01 -5.49
N GLU A 82 -2.22 -9.88 -6.35
CA GLU A 82 -1.54 -11.13 -6.73
C GLU A 82 -0.35 -10.89 -7.67
N GLU A 83 -0.47 -9.94 -8.60
CA GLU A 83 0.53 -9.67 -9.62
C GLU A 83 0.41 -8.25 -10.21
N SER A 84 1.44 -7.85 -10.97
CA SER A 84 1.51 -6.54 -11.64
C SER A 84 2.01 -6.69 -13.07
N GLU A 85 1.38 -5.97 -14.00
CA GLU A 85 1.89 -5.81 -15.38
C GLU A 85 3.25 -5.11 -15.42
N GLU A 86 3.66 -4.42 -14.34
CA GLU A 86 4.98 -3.78 -14.23
C GLU A 86 6.12 -4.80 -14.13
N SER A 87 5.85 -5.97 -13.54
CA SER A 87 6.85 -7.01 -13.29
C SER A 87 6.23 -8.39 -13.56
N PRO A 88 6.06 -8.78 -14.84
CA PRO A 88 5.50 -10.08 -15.19
C PRO A 88 6.29 -11.23 -14.55
N GLY A 89 5.56 -12.14 -13.89
CA GLY A 89 6.15 -13.29 -13.17
C GLY A 89 6.43 -13.05 -11.68
N SER A 90 6.44 -11.79 -11.22
CA SER A 90 6.51 -11.47 -9.79
C SER A 90 5.15 -11.66 -9.12
N ARG A 91 5.13 -12.34 -7.97
CA ARG A 91 3.93 -12.51 -7.14
C ARG A 91 3.94 -11.49 -6.01
N GLY A 92 2.80 -10.82 -5.82
CA GLY A 92 2.57 -9.98 -4.65
C GLY A 92 2.21 -10.80 -3.40
N LEU A 93 1.63 -10.12 -2.41
CA LEU A 93 1.15 -10.73 -1.18
C LEU A 93 -0.12 -11.56 -1.38
N GLY A 94 -0.94 -11.21 -2.38
CA GLY A 94 -2.17 -11.95 -2.70
C GLY A 94 -3.25 -11.83 -1.64
N MET A 95 -3.33 -10.68 -0.94
CA MET A 95 -4.41 -10.38 0.00
C MET A 95 -5.72 -10.01 -0.71
N PHE A 96 -5.63 -9.48 -1.92
CA PHE A 96 -6.77 -9.16 -2.77
C PHE A 96 -6.62 -9.83 -4.13
N GLU A 97 -7.69 -10.48 -4.60
CA GLU A 97 -7.79 -10.99 -5.96
C GLU A 97 -7.81 -9.83 -6.96
N GLY A 98 -7.09 -9.99 -8.07
CA GLY A 98 -6.95 -8.96 -9.09
C GLY A 98 -5.50 -8.58 -9.35
N LYS A 99 -5.31 -7.55 -10.17
CA LYS A 99 -4.01 -7.23 -10.75
C LYS A 99 -3.70 -5.75 -10.66
N VAL A 100 -2.41 -5.43 -10.70
CA VAL A 100 -1.95 -4.06 -10.87
C VAL A 100 -1.64 -3.85 -12.35
N VAL A 101 -2.43 -3.00 -13.02
CA VAL A 101 -2.41 -2.84 -14.48
C VAL A 101 -1.95 -1.44 -14.89
N ARG A 102 -1.37 -1.32 -16.09
CA ARG A 102 -0.88 -0.04 -16.61
C ARG A 102 -2.03 0.80 -17.14
N PHE A 103 -1.99 2.12 -16.91
CA PHE A 103 -2.89 3.04 -17.61
C PHE A 103 -2.72 2.94 -19.14
N ARG A 104 -3.85 2.98 -19.87
CA ARG A 104 -3.89 2.96 -21.34
C ARG A 104 -4.74 4.13 -21.84
N GLY A 105 -4.35 4.71 -22.98
CA GLY A 105 -5.11 5.79 -23.62
C GLY A 105 -5.05 7.15 -22.90
N VAL A 106 -4.23 7.29 -21.86
CA VAL A 106 -4.07 8.54 -21.09
C VAL A 106 -2.59 8.86 -20.86
N ARG A 107 -2.28 10.12 -20.57
CA ARG A 107 -0.92 10.56 -20.22
C ARG A 107 -0.45 9.80 -18.99
N THR A 108 0.66 9.08 -19.14
CA THR A 108 1.21 8.18 -18.12
C THR A 108 2.70 8.52 -17.90
N PRO A 109 3.18 8.63 -16.65
CA PRO A 109 2.47 8.45 -15.38
C PRO A 109 1.36 9.48 -15.12
N HIS A 110 0.36 9.07 -14.34
CA HIS A 110 -0.56 9.99 -13.67
C HIS A 110 0.23 10.74 -12.60
N ILE A 111 0.45 12.04 -12.82
CA ILE A 111 1.16 12.93 -11.90
C ILE A 111 0.30 14.15 -11.63
N GLY A 112 -0.05 14.38 -10.36
CA GLY A 112 -0.72 15.60 -9.95
C GLY A 112 -1.78 15.38 -8.88
N TRP A 113 -2.53 16.45 -8.63
CA TRP A 113 -3.68 16.43 -7.73
C TRP A 113 -4.91 15.96 -8.49
N ASN A 114 -5.57 14.92 -7.99
CA ASN A 114 -6.82 14.40 -8.56
C ASN A 114 -7.84 14.14 -7.44
N GLN A 115 -9.12 14.18 -7.80
CA GLN A 115 -10.21 14.04 -6.83
C GLN A 115 -10.49 12.56 -6.54
N VAL A 116 -10.76 12.26 -5.28
CA VAL A 116 -11.20 10.94 -4.82
C VAL A 116 -12.68 11.03 -4.43
N TRP A 117 -13.48 10.11 -4.97
CA TRP A 117 -14.93 10.06 -4.79
C TRP A 117 -15.28 8.80 -4.01
N GLN A 118 -15.89 8.98 -2.83
CA GLN A 118 -16.15 7.88 -1.92
C GLN A 118 -17.26 6.98 -2.49
N LYS A 119 -17.00 5.67 -2.62
CA LYS A 119 -17.98 4.69 -3.08
C LYS A 119 -18.80 4.08 -1.93
N LYS A 120 -18.27 4.13 -0.70
CA LYS A 120 -18.90 3.59 0.51
C LYS A 120 -18.37 4.31 1.75
N GLU A 121 -19.10 4.20 2.85
CA GLU A 121 -18.63 4.69 4.15
C GLU A 121 -17.32 4.00 4.55
N CYS A 122 -16.32 4.80 4.88
CA CYS A 122 -15.02 4.32 5.34
C CYS A 122 -14.45 5.28 6.37
N LYS A 123 -14.03 4.75 7.52
CA LYS A 123 -13.44 5.53 8.62
C LYS A 123 -12.21 6.34 8.21
N LEU A 124 -11.48 5.89 7.17
CA LEU A 124 -10.31 6.62 6.64
C LEU A 124 -10.69 7.96 5.98
N PHE A 125 -11.95 8.14 5.59
CA PHE A 125 -12.44 9.39 5.02
C PHE A 125 -13.17 10.28 6.03
N GLU A 126 -13.23 9.92 7.32
CA GLU A 126 -13.82 10.78 8.34
C GLU A 126 -13.13 12.14 8.38
N GLY A 127 -13.93 13.22 8.26
CA GLY A 127 -13.42 14.59 8.20
C GLY A 127 -12.82 15.01 6.85
N ILE A 128 -12.78 14.12 5.85
CA ILE A 128 -12.35 14.43 4.48
C ILE A 128 -13.58 14.67 3.62
N LYS A 129 -13.66 15.85 3.00
CA LYS A 129 -14.75 16.20 2.10
C LYS A 129 -14.75 15.26 0.88
N GLU A 130 -15.94 14.84 0.46
CA GLU A 130 -16.10 14.14 -0.82
C GLU A 130 -15.56 14.97 -2.00
N GLY A 131 -14.86 14.32 -2.93
CA GLY A 131 -14.19 15.00 -4.04
C GLY A 131 -12.96 15.80 -3.61
N ALA A 132 -12.41 15.55 -2.42
CA ALA A 132 -11.14 16.12 -2.00
C ALA A 132 -10.00 15.67 -2.92
N TYR A 133 -9.02 16.56 -3.10
CA TYR A 133 -7.84 16.29 -3.90
C TYR A 133 -6.80 15.51 -3.11
N PHE A 134 -6.28 14.46 -3.73
CA PHE A 134 -5.11 13.71 -3.28
C PHE A 134 -4.02 13.79 -4.35
N TYR A 135 -2.76 13.69 -3.93
CA TYR A 135 -1.62 13.74 -4.83
C TYR A 135 -1.22 12.33 -5.30
N PHE A 136 -1.13 12.15 -6.61
CA PHE A 136 -0.85 10.88 -7.26
C PHE A 136 0.43 10.96 -8.10
N VAL A 137 1.22 9.88 -8.08
CA VAL A 137 2.39 9.68 -8.94
C VAL A 137 2.53 8.19 -9.26
N HIS A 138 1.88 7.70 -10.31
CA HIS A 138 1.91 6.27 -10.66
C HIS A 138 1.59 6.01 -12.14
N SER A 139 2.20 4.96 -12.70
CA SER A 139 1.89 4.48 -14.07
C SER A 139 0.91 3.30 -14.07
N TYR A 140 0.75 2.66 -12.92
CA TYR A 140 -0.05 1.46 -12.72
C TYR A 140 -1.09 1.70 -11.63
N TYR A 141 -2.22 1.00 -11.67
CA TYR A 141 -3.29 1.10 -10.70
C TYR A 141 -3.81 -0.29 -10.32
N ALA A 142 -4.38 -0.41 -9.12
CA ALA A 142 -5.00 -1.65 -8.67
C ALA A 142 -6.36 -1.84 -9.37
N ASP A 143 -6.53 -3.02 -9.99
CA ASP A 143 -7.74 -3.46 -10.67
C ASP A 143 -8.26 -4.70 -9.93
N PRO A 144 -9.01 -4.50 -8.83
CA PRO A 144 -9.50 -5.60 -8.01
C PRO A 144 -10.59 -6.37 -8.75
N GLN A 145 -10.60 -7.70 -8.58
CA GLN A 145 -11.67 -8.53 -9.14
C GLN A 145 -13.00 -8.28 -8.42
N ASP A 146 -12.96 -8.03 -7.11
CA ASP A 146 -14.12 -7.61 -6.33
C ASP A 146 -14.10 -6.08 -6.12
N GLU A 147 -14.95 -5.35 -6.84
CA GLU A 147 -15.09 -3.91 -6.67
C GLU A 147 -15.61 -3.49 -5.28
N SER A 148 -16.22 -4.40 -4.52
CA SER A 148 -16.77 -4.11 -3.19
C SER A 148 -15.70 -3.65 -2.20
N ILE A 149 -14.42 -3.99 -2.45
CA ILE A 149 -13.31 -3.59 -1.59
C ILE A 149 -12.93 -2.11 -1.76
N ILE A 150 -13.33 -1.46 -2.86
CA ILE A 150 -12.97 -0.07 -3.17
C ILE A 150 -13.79 0.89 -2.30
N ALA A 151 -13.10 1.76 -1.56
CA ALA A 151 -13.73 2.80 -0.75
C ALA A 151 -13.78 4.18 -1.42
N GLY A 152 -12.83 4.49 -2.30
CA GLY A 152 -12.74 5.74 -3.07
C GLY A 152 -11.57 5.74 -4.02
#